data_AF-A0A820SF36-F1
#
_entry.id   AF-A0A820SF36-F1
#
_cell.length_a   1.000
_cell.length_b   1.000
_cell.length_c   1.000
_cell.angle_alpha   90.00
_cell.angle_beta   90.00
_cell.angle_gamma   90.00
#
_symmetry.space_group_name_H-M   'P 1'
#
loop_
_entity.id
_entity.type
_entity.pdbx_description
1 polymer ?
#
loop_
_entity_poly.entity_id
_entity_poly.type
_entity_poly.pdbx_seq_one_letter_code
_entity_poly.pdbx_strand_id
1 'polypeptide(L)' 'GLFEYVSGANFLAESIEWTGYAICAGTLPAIAFSVFTWANTAFGRGIHHHKFYLEKFRDEYPKNRKAIIPFIL' A
#
# COMPACT_ATOMS: atom_id res chain seq x y z
N GLY A 1 -7.37 9.62 -10.25
CA GLY A 1 -7.38 9.36 -8.78
C GLY A 1 -6.15 8.58 -8.35
N LEU A 2 -5.93 8.29 -7.05
CA LEU A 2 -4.67 7.66 -6.58
C LEU A 2 -4.39 6.27 -7.20
N PHE A 3 -5.44 5.57 -7.61
CA PHE A 3 -5.37 4.32 -8.39
C PHE A 3 -4.69 4.45 -9.77
N GLU A 4 -4.53 5.66 -10.30
CA GLU A 4 -3.77 5.89 -11.53
C GLU A 4 -2.27 5.76 -11.34
N TYR A 5 -1.79 5.95 -10.10
CA TYR A 5 -0.38 5.88 -9.74
C TYR A 5 -0.01 4.56 -9.05
N VAL A 6 -0.90 4.03 -8.22
CA VAL A 6 -0.65 2.81 -7.43
C VAL A 6 -1.83 1.85 -7.46
N SER A 7 -1.52 0.56 -7.51
CA SER A 7 -2.49 -0.53 -7.59
C SER A 7 -3.22 -0.71 -6.27
N GLY A 8 -2.47 -0.61 -5.18
CA GLY A 8 -2.94 -0.70 -3.80
C GLY A 8 -3.19 0.67 -3.17
N ALA A 9 -3.89 1.58 -3.85
CA ALA A 9 -4.20 2.90 -3.29
C ALA A 9 -4.91 2.82 -1.92
N ASN A 10 -5.77 1.83 -1.74
CA ASN A 10 -6.43 1.56 -0.46
C ASN A 10 -5.43 1.15 0.63
N PHE A 11 -4.47 0.29 0.31
CA PHE A 11 -3.45 -0.15 1.27
C PHE A 11 -2.49 0.99 1.64
N LEU A 12 -2.20 1.88 0.70
CA LEU A 12 -1.43 3.10 0.98
C LEU A 12 -2.21 4.02 1.92
N ALA A 13 -3.50 4.26 1.66
CA ALA A 13 -4.34 5.08 2.53
C ALA A 13 -4.44 4.51 3.95
N GLU A 14 -4.69 3.19 4.08
CA GLU A 14 -4.70 2.48 5.37
C GLU A 14 -3.36 2.66 6.11
N SER A 15 -2.23 2.50 5.42
CA SER A 15 -0.91 2.66 6.04
C SER A 15 -0.64 4.09 6.50
N ILE A 16 -1.09 5.09 5.75
CA ILE A 16 -1.01 6.51 6.13
C ILE A 16 -1.89 6.79 7.35
N GLU A 17 -3.11 6.25 7.37
CA GLU A 17 -4.05 6.40 8.48
C GLU A 17 -3.46 5.85 9.79
N TRP A 18 -2.90 4.64 9.77
CA TRP A 18 -2.27 4.05 10.95
C TRP A 18 -0.98 4.76 11.38
N THR A 19 -0.26 5.34 10.42
CA THR A 19 0.88 6.20 10.72
C THR A 19 0.42 7.47 11.44
N GLY A 20 -0.65 8.12 10.97
CA GLY A 20 -1.27 9.25 11.65
C GLY A 20 -1.78 8.90 13.04
N TYR A 21 -2.45 7.74 13.19
CA TYR A 21 -2.90 7.23 14.48
C TYR A 21 -1.73 7.00 15.45
N ALA A 22 -0.62 6.41 14.98
CA ALA A 22 0.57 6.21 15.80
C ALA A 22 1.18 7.52 16.28
N ILE A 23 1.21 8.56 15.43
CA ILE A 23 1.70 9.90 15.80
C ILE A 23 0.77 10.55 16.82
N CYS A 24 -0.55 10.49 16.62
CA CYS A 24 -1.53 11.08 17.54
C CYS A 24 -1.60 10.35 18.88
N ALA A 25 -1.53 9.02 18.88
CA ALA A 25 -1.58 8.21 20.09
C ALA A 25 -0.27 8.29 20.87
N GLY A 26 0.88 8.35 20.19
CA GLY A 26 2.20 8.40 20.84
C GLY A 26 2.54 7.18 21.69
N THR A 27 1.82 6.06 21.51
CA THR A 27 1.99 4.85 22.30
C THR A 27 2.78 3.78 21.53
N LEU A 28 3.61 3.03 22.26
CA LEU A 28 4.36 1.90 21.73
C LEU A 28 3.50 0.88 20.94
N PRO A 29 2.30 0.46 21.41
CA PRO A 29 1.44 -0.44 20.64
C PRO A 29 0.91 0.18 19.34
N ALA A 30 0.61 1.49 19.31
CA ALA A 30 0.14 2.14 18.09
C ALA A 30 1.26 2.23 17.03
N ILE A 31 2.49 2.49 17.45
CA ILE A 31 3.66 2.46 16.56
C ILE A 31 3.91 1.05 16.03
N ALA A 32 3.89 0.04 16.91
CA ALA A 32 4.05 -1.37 16.51
C ALA A 32 2.97 -1.80 15.51
N PHE A 33 1.73 -1.35 15.72
CA PHE A 33 0.62 -1.61 14.81
C PHE A 33 0.82 -0.94 13.45
N SER A 34 1.23 0.33 13.42
CA SER A 34 1.55 1.02 12.17
C SER A 34 2.65 0.29 11.37
N VAL A 35 3.74 -0.12 12.02
CA VAL A 35 4.83 -0.88 11.38
C VAL A 35 4.33 -2.22 10.85
N PHE A 36 3.50 -2.92 11.61
CA PHE A 36 2.89 -4.17 11.17
C PHE A 36 1.99 -3.98 9.95
N THR A 37 1.16 -2.93 9.92
CA THR A 37 0.30 -2.63 8.78
C THR A 37 1.10 -2.32 7.53
N TRP A 38 2.20 -1.57 7.65
CA TRP A 38 3.13 -1.35 6.53
C TRP A 38 3.72 -2.67 6.02
N ALA A 39 4.24 -3.52 6.89
CA ALA A 39 4.87 -4.79 6.50
C ALA A 39 3.87 -5.77 5.86
N ASN A 40 2.72 -5.97 6.51
CA ASN A 40 1.75 -6.98 6.11
C ASN A 40 0.82 -6.49 4.99
N THR A 41 0.17 -5.34 5.18
CA THR A 41 -0.83 -4.84 4.24
C THR A 41 -0.17 -4.14 3.07
N ALA A 42 0.72 -3.18 3.33
CA ALA A 42 1.33 -2.41 2.26
C ALA A 42 2.27 -3.31 1.44
N PHE A 43 3.38 -3.76 2.02
CA PHE A 43 4.37 -4.54 1.27
C PHE A 43 3.86 -5.95 0.91
N GLY A 44 3.32 -6.70 1.86
CA GLY A 44 2.86 -8.06 1.61
C GLY A 44 1.70 -8.14 0.62
N ARG A 45 0.55 -7.57 0.99
CA ARG A 45 -0.67 -7.65 0.15
C ARG A 45 -0.60 -6.76 -1.07
N GLY A 46 -0.03 -5.56 -0.97
CA GLY A 46 0.10 -4.65 -2.10
C GLY A 46 0.87 -5.22 -3.28
N ILE A 47 2.03 -5.81 -3.01
CA ILE A 47 2.87 -6.42 -4.06
C ILE A 47 2.15 -7.63 -4.66
N HIS A 48 1.55 -8.48 -3.83
CA HIS A 48 0.80 -9.64 -4.33
C HIS A 48 -0.39 -9.21 -5.20
N HIS A 49 -1.11 -8.17 -4.79
CA HIS A 49 -2.25 -7.65 -5.54
C HIS A 49 -1.81 -7.03 -6.88
N HIS A 50 -0.69 -6.31 -6.90
CA HIS A 50 -0.11 -5.79 -8.14
C HIS A 50 0.33 -6.91 -9.08
N LYS A 51 0.99 -7.95 -8.56
CA LYS A 51 1.39 -9.13 -9.35
C LYS A 51 0.16 -9.85 -9.94
N PHE A 52 -0.88 -10.05 -9.14
CA PHE A 52 -2.14 -10.64 -9.61
C PHE A 52 -2.79 -9.80 -10.73
N TYR A 53 -2.80 -8.48 -10.58
CA TYR A 53 -3.32 -7.57 -11.62
C TYR A 53 -2.51 -7.68 -12.92
N LEU A 54 -1.18 -7.73 -12.85
CA LEU A 54 -0.32 -7.92 -14.01
C LEU A 54 -0.57 -9.26 -14.70
N GLU A 55 -0.69 -10.36 -13.94
CA GLU A 55 -0.94 -11.69 -14.50
C GLU A 55 -2.33 -11.82 -15.13
N LYS A 56 -3.34 -11.19 -14.52
CA LYS A 56 -4.74 -11.29 -14.94
C LYS A 56 -5.08 -10.36 -16.11
N PHE A 57 -4.59 -9.12 -16.10
CA PHE A 57 -4.97 -8.09 -17.07
C PHE A 57 -3.89 -7.81 -18.13
N ARG A 58 -2.67 -8.36 -17.96
CA ARG A 58 -1.56 -8.36 -18.94
C ARG A 58 -1.46 -7.06 -19.74
N ASP A 59 -1.91 -7.06 -20.99
CA ASP A 59 -1.77 -5.97 -21.96
C ASP A 59 -2.73 -4.79 -21.70
N GLU A 60 -3.86 -5.02 -21.03
CA GLU A 60 -4.80 -3.95 -20.63
C GLU A 60 -4.35 -3.24 -19.34
N TYR A 61 -3.34 -3.77 -18.64
CA TYR A 61 -2.89 -3.19 -17.38
C TYR A 61 -1.94 -1.99 -17.59
N PRO A 62 -2.19 -0.84 -16.93
CA PRO A 62 -1.34 0.33 -17.08
C PRO A 62 0.08 0.09 -16.54
N LYS A 63 1.07 0.01 -17.44
CA LYS A 63 2.48 -0.25 -17.11
C LYS A 63 3.13 0.83 -16.22
N ASN A 64 2.51 2.01 -16.14
CA ASN A 64 2.98 3.11 -15.28
C ASN A 64 2.56 2.98 -13.81
N ARG A 65 1.63 2.05 -13.49
CA ARG A 65 1.18 1.85 -12.11
C ARG A 65 2.20 1.09 -11.30
N LYS A 66 2.40 1.56 -10.08
CA LYS A 66 3.22 0.93 -9.04
C LYS A 66 2.35 0.10 -8.09
N ALA A 67 2.94 -0.72 -7.24
CA ALA A 67 2.21 -1.58 -6.32
C ALA A 67 1.56 -0.78 -5.19
N ILE A 68 2.33 0.06 -4.49
CA ILE A 68 1.97 0.72 -3.22
C ILE A 68 2.51 2.13 -3.11
N ILE A 69 3.80 2.36 -3.41
CA ILE A 69 4.44 3.67 -3.27
C ILE A 69 4.53 4.31 -4.64
N PRO A 70 3.88 5.46 -4.87
CA PRO A 70 3.92 6.11 -6.17
C PRO A 70 5.38 6.40 -6.57
N PHE A 71 5.72 6.06 -7.80
CA PHE A 71 7.05 6.24 -8.42
C PHE A 71 8.21 5.39 -7.84
N ILE A 72 8.03 4.71 -6.71
CA ILE A 72 9.07 3.88 -6.09
C ILE A 72 8.74 2.40 -6.24
N LEU A 73 7.58 1.97 -5.74
CA LEU A 73 7.23 0.56 -5.60
C LEU A 73 5.81 0.23 -6.00
#